data_AF-A0A1G7W2M9-F1
#
_entry.id   AF-A0A1G7W2M9-F1
#
_cell.length_a   1.000
_cell.length_b   1.000
_cell.length_c   1.000
_cell.angle_alpha   90.00
_cell.angle_beta   90.00
_cell.angle_gamma   90.00
#
_symmetry.space_group_name_H-M   'P 1'
#
loop_
_entity.id
_entity.type
_entity.pdbx_description
1 polymer ?
#
loop_
_entity_poly.entity_id
_entity_poly.type
_entity_poly.pdbx_seq_one_letter_code
_entity_poly.pdbx_strand_id
1 'polypeptide(L)'
;MHHYLKTVLFCGMIGLGGCSSSEPVQNTFDASLYEGRPIDTLSSDVPPLNETEAISRGDVALRNNNYDLALYEYIRSLSFPTARFQDKSLYNIGRIHQSRGNIALAEKAYLLALDYNPNNIQVLTQLGVEYSKAGNTQQGREYMLRAVNADQVRLNSKIRLQASDSQNKEQVLALLVDNQSPAEALMALGVLEDVATQHDVAQAWYSKALMVDGDSVKTLMNLGYSYYMSGDYTTAQRFTLAALDKSPDNSKALNNLALIYLAKGEVRRGLGVFKKQMDTPEALNNVGYILMIQGKPDQAIPYLQQAINMKPSYYKVANENLERALALVKEEPGQ
;
A
#
# COMPACT_ATOMS: atom_id res chain seq x y z
N MET A 1 -33.98 30.19 -81.42
CA MET A 1 -35.17 29.78 -82.19
C MET A 1 -34.79 28.65 -83.15
N HIS A 2 -34.72 27.41 -82.66
CA HIS A 2 -35.10 26.17 -83.38
C HIS A 2 -34.83 24.97 -82.48
N HIS A 3 -35.91 24.25 -82.17
CA HIS A 3 -35.93 22.89 -81.63
C HIS A 3 -35.26 21.92 -82.61
N TYR A 4 -34.75 20.78 -82.13
CA TYR A 4 -35.16 19.44 -82.58
C TYR A 4 -34.52 18.32 -81.70
N LEU A 5 -35.39 17.43 -81.21
CA LEU A 5 -35.27 15.96 -80.99
C LEU A 5 -34.00 15.40 -80.32
N LYS A 6 -34.04 14.93 -79.07
CA LYS A 6 -34.59 13.64 -78.55
C LYS A 6 -34.24 12.40 -79.39
N THR A 7 -33.21 11.66 -78.96
CA THR A 7 -33.09 10.22 -79.16
C THR A 7 -32.94 9.55 -77.80
N VAL A 8 -33.91 8.71 -77.47
CA VAL A 8 -33.97 7.84 -76.29
C VAL A 8 -33.14 6.60 -76.57
N LEU A 9 -32.19 6.26 -75.70
CA LEU A 9 -31.67 4.89 -75.60
C LEU A 9 -31.92 4.40 -74.18
N PHE A 10 -32.85 3.45 -74.07
CA PHE A 10 -33.18 2.70 -72.88
C PHE A 10 -32.33 1.43 -72.91
N CYS A 11 -31.45 1.23 -71.92
CA CYS A 11 -30.76 -0.04 -71.76
C CYS A 11 -30.64 -0.43 -70.28
N GLY A 12 -31.42 -1.44 -69.90
CA GLY A 12 -31.05 -2.55 -69.02
C GLY A 12 -30.46 -2.27 -67.64
N MET A 13 -31.28 -2.48 -66.61
CA MET A 13 -30.86 -2.80 -65.23
C MET A 13 -29.83 -3.93 -65.18
N ILE A 14 -28.78 -3.78 -64.37
CA ILE A 14 -28.35 -4.81 -63.41
C ILE A 14 -27.92 -4.09 -62.12
N GLY A 15 -28.74 -4.22 -61.08
CA GLY A 15 -28.31 -3.93 -59.72
C GLY A 15 -27.38 -5.04 -59.24
N LEU A 16 -26.19 -4.67 -58.79
CA LEU A 16 -25.40 -5.51 -57.89
C LEU A 16 -25.32 -4.77 -56.57
N GLY A 17 -26.15 -5.23 -55.64
CA GLY A 17 -26.02 -4.91 -54.24
C GLY A 17 -24.77 -5.56 -53.65
N GLY A 18 -24.21 -4.88 -52.66
CA GLY A 18 -23.67 -5.48 -51.46
C GLY A 18 -22.49 -6.43 -51.61
N CYS A 19 -21.30 -5.93 -51.31
CA CYS A 19 -20.48 -6.48 -50.23
C CYS A 19 -19.63 -5.33 -49.69
N SER A 20 -20.13 -4.60 -48.68
CA SER A 20 -19.21 -3.87 -47.80
C SER A 20 -18.46 -4.95 -47.03
N SER A 21 -17.23 -5.24 -47.45
CA SER A 21 -16.29 -5.93 -46.60
C SER A 21 -16.16 -5.10 -45.34
N SER A 22 -16.72 -5.59 -44.24
CA SER A 22 -16.34 -5.11 -42.91
C SER A 22 -14.82 -5.28 -42.82
N GLU A 23 -14.10 -4.17 -42.74
CA GLU A 23 -12.69 -4.21 -42.34
C GLU A 23 -12.59 -5.07 -41.07
N PRO A 24 -11.68 -6.05 -41.00
CA PRO A 24 -11.48 -6.77 -39.76
C PRO A 24 -11.09 -5.72 -38.72
N VAL A 25 -11.86 -5.63 -37.63
CA VAL A 25 -11.53 -4.79 -36.49
C VAL A 25 -10.11 -5.13 -36.10
N GLN A 26 -9.17 -4.25 -36.43
CA GLN A 26 -7.78 -4.38 -36.01
C GLN A 26 -7.81 -4.30 -34.48
N ASN A 27 -7.65 -5.45 -33.82
CA ASN A 27 -7.41 -5.52 -32.38
C ASN A 27 -6.09 -4.78 -32.12
N THR A 28 -6.16 -3.48 -31.86
CA THR A 28 -4.97 -2.67 -31.58
C THR A 28 -4.52 -2.99 -30.16
N PHE A 29 -3.51 -3.85 -30.05
CA PHE A 29 -2.79 -4.07 -28.80
C PHE A 29 -2.21 -2.73 -28.32
N ASP A 30 -2.62 -2.27 -27.14
CA ASP A 30 -2.09 -1.03 -26.57
C ASP A 30 -0.68 -1.26 -26.03
N ALA A 31 0.31 -1.09 -26.91
CA ALA A 31 1.73 -1.19 -26.55
C ALA A 31 2.16 -0.14 -25.51
N SER A 32 1.36 0.90 -25.26
CA SER A 32 1.72 1.96 -24.30
C SER A 32 1.57 1.54 -22.83
N LEU A 33 0.99 0.37 -22.58
CA LEU A 33 0.92 -0.30 -21.27
C LEU A 33 1.78 -1.56 -21.21
N TYR A 34 2.54 -1.86 -22.27
CA TYR A 34 3.38 -3.05 -22.34
C TYR A 34 4.86 -2.70 -22.21
N GLU A 35 5.52 -3.34 -21.25
CA GLU A 35 6.98 -3.32 -21.13
C GLU A 35 7.46 -4.72 -20.75
N GLY A 36 8.02 -5.44 -21.72
CA GLY A 36 8.41 -6.84 -21.58
C GLY A 36 9.15 -7.34 -22.81
N ARG A 37 9.36 -8.66 -22.90
CA ARG A 37 9.96 -9.31 -24.08
C ARG A 37 9.16 -9.02 -25.36
N PRO A 38 9.76 -9.12 -26.56
CA PRO A 38 9.04 -8.91 -27.81
C PRO A 38 7.77 -9.78 -27.90
N ILE A 39 6.64 -9.17 -28.25
CA ILE A 39 5.31 -9.81 -28.25
C ILE A 39 5.28 -11.06 -29.13
N ASP A 40 6.03 -11.07 -30.24
CA ASP A 40 6.11 -12.21 -31.15
C ASP A 40 6.61 -13.48 -30.45
N THR A 41 7.43 -13.34 -29.39
CA THR A 41 7.92 -14.45 -28.57
C THR A 41 6.87 -15.03 -27.62
N LEU A 42 5.72 -14.35 -27.46
CA LEU A 42 4.61 -14.73 -26.60
C LEU A 42 3.39 -15.23 -27.39
N SER A 43 3.37 -15.04 -28.72
CA SER A 43 2.16 -15.17 -29.55
C SER A 43 1.95 -16.52 -30.23
N SER A 44 2.62 -17.59 -29.81
CA SER A 44 2.53 -18.91 -30.49
C SER A 44 1.18 -19.62 -30.33
N ASP A 45 0.31 -19.13 -29.46
CA ASP A 45 -0.99 -19.74 -29.15
C ASP A 45 -2.15 -19.08 -29.89
N VAL A 46 -3.20 -19.87 -30.15
CA VAL A 46 -4.48 -19.38 -30.70
C VAL A 46 -4.99 -18.20 -29.86
N PRO A 47 -5.36 -17.05 -30.48
CA PRO A 47 -5.91 -15.90 -29.77
C PRO A 47 -7.07 -16.26 -28.83
N PRO A 48 -7.21 -15.61 -27.66
CA PRO A 48 -8.38 -15.78 -26.83
C PRO A 48 -9.61 -15.31 -27.60
N LEU A 49 -10.71 -16.02 -27.41
CA LEU A 49 -11.96 -15.80 -28.14
C LEU A 49 -12.74 -14.61 -27.57
N ASN A 50 -12.48 -14.25 -26.32
CA ASN A 50 -13.18 -13.19 -25.60
C ASN A 50 -12.33 -12.64 -24.45
N GLU A 51 -12.80 -11.54 -23.86
CA GLU A 51 -12.18 -10.87 -22.71
C GLU A 51 -11.93 -11.82 -21.54
N THR A 52 -12.93 -12.62 -21.13
CA THR A 52 -12.83 -13.51 -19.97
C THR A 52 -11.74 -14.56 -20.15
N GLU A 53 -11.60 -15.12 -21.36
CA GLU A 53 -10.54 -16.07 -21.68
C GLU A 53 -9.16 -15.39 -21.59
N ALA A 54 -9.01 -14.19 -22.15
CA ALA A 54 -7.76 -13.43 -22.06
C ALA A 54 -7.37 -13.15 -20.60
N ILE A 55 -8.32 -12.70 -19.77
CA ILE A 55 -8.11 -12.49 -18.33
C ILE A 55 -7.68 -13.79 -17.65
N SER A 56 -8.37 -14.91 -17.93
CA SER A 56 -8.04 -16.21 -17.34
C SER A 56 -6.63 -16.67 -17.70
N ARG A 57 -6.20 -16.48 -18.95
CA ARG A 57 -4.83 -16.77 -19.40
C ARG A 57 -3.82 -15.87 -18.68
N GLY A 58 -4.13 -14.58 -18.56
CA GLY A 58 -3.33 -13.63 -17.80
C GLY A 58 -3.16 -14.03 -16.34
N ASP A 59 -4.24 -14.44 -15.67
CA ASP A 59 -4.22 -14.91 -14.28
C ASP A 59 -3.39 -16.18 -14.10
N VAL A 60 -3.47 -17.13 -15.04
CA VAL A 60 -2.63 -18.34 -15.06
C VAL A 60 -1.16 -17.96 -15.20
N ALA A 61 -0.82 -17.09 -16.16
CA ALA A 61 0.53 -16.63 -16.39
C ALA A 61 1.09 -15.89 -15.15
N LEU A 62 0.29 -15.04 -14.52
CA LEU A 62 0.66 -14.29 -13.32
C LEU A 62 0.96 -15.24 -12.15
N ARG A 63 0.11 -16.27 -11.92
CA ARG A 63 0.38 -17.31 -10.89
C ARG A 63 1.67 -18.08 -11.14
N ASN A 64 2.05 -18.24 -12.40
CA ASN A 64 3.31 -18.88 -12.79
C ASN A 64 4.51 -17.91 -12.81
N ASN A 65 4.35 -16.68 -12.31
CA ASN A 65 5.34 -15.60 -12.37
C ASN A 65 5.80 -15.24 -13.80
N ASN A 66 5.02 -15.62 -14.82
CA ASN A 66 5.26 -15.22 -16.20
C ASN A 66 4.61 -13.85 -16.47
N TYR A 67 5.23 -12.83 -15.91
CA TYR A 67 4.73 -11.46 -15.95
C TYR A 67 4.57 -10.87 -17.36
N ASP A 68 5.46 -11.23 -18.30
CA ASP A 68 5.37 -10.74 -19.69
C ASP A 68 4.14 -11.32 -20.39
N LEU A 69 3.90 -12.64 -20.27
CA LEU A 69 2.71 -13.27 -20.81
C LEU A 69 1.43 -12.77 -20.12
N ALA A 70 1.49 -12.54 -18.80
CA ALA A 70 0.36 -11.98 -18.06
C ALA A 70 0.00 -10.57 -18.58
N LEU A 71 0.97 -9.67 -18.72
CA LEU A 71 0.78 -8.34 -19.30
C LEU A 71 0.18 -8.42 -20.70
N TYR A 72 0.74 -9.29 -21.55
CA TYR A 72 0.27 -9.49 -22.90
C TYR A 72 -1.22 -9.88 -22.91
N GLU A 73 -1.63 -10.90 -22.16
CA GLU A 73 -3.02 -11.37 -22.16
C GLU A 73 -3.98 -10.36 -21.50
N TYR A 74 -3.56 -9.64 -20.44
CA TYR A 74 -4.38 -8.58 -19.88
C TYR A 74 -4.58 -7.41 -20.85
N ILE A 75 -3.54 -6.97 -21.57
CA ILE A 75 -3.68 -5.88 -22.56
C ILE A 75 -4.57 -6.32 -23.72
N ARG A 76 -4.48 -7.59 -24.15
CA ARG A 76 -5.41 -8.13 -25.14
C ARG A 76 -6.85 -8.13 -24.65
N SER A 77 -7.09 -8.41 -23.36
CA SER A 77 -8.44 -8.35 -22.81
C SER A 77 -9.09 -6.95 -22.99
N LEU A 78 -8.28 -5.88 -23.02
CA LEU A 78 -8.75 -4.51 -23.23
C LEU A 78 -9.16 -4.22 -24.68
N SER A 79 -8.69 -5.03 -25.65
CA SER A 79 -8.97 -4.82 -27.07
C SER A 79 -10.36 -5.30 -27.50
N PHE A 80 -11.06 -6.07 -26.66
CA PHE A 80 -12.39 -6.58 -27.01
C PHE A 80 -13.44 -5.46 -26.93
N PRO A 81 -14.21 -5.20 -28.01
CA PRO A 81 -15.21 -4.12 -28.03
C PRO A 81 -16.31 -4.25 -26.98
N THR A 82 -16.59 -5.47 -26.51
CA THR A 82 -17.60 -5.77 -25.49
C THR A 82 -17.01 -5.98 -24.10
N ALA A 83 -15.80 -5.50 -23.85
CA ALA A 83 -15.11 -5.66 -22.58
C ALA A 83 -15.90 -5.00 -21.42
N ARG A 84 -15.95 -5.68 -20.27
CA ARG A 84 -16.67 -5.26 -19.05
C ARG A 84 -15.82 -5.29 -17.79
N PHE A 85 -14.58 -5.78 -17.88
CA PHE A 85 -13.67 -5.97 -16.76
C PHE A 85 -12.33 -5.23 -16.99
N GLN A 86 -12.37 -4.15 -17.77
CA GLN A 86 -11.20 -3.34 -18.09
C GLN A 86 -10.49 -2.85 -16.83
N ASP A 87 -11.24 -2.41 -15.82
CA ASP A 87 -10.70 -1.95 -14.54
C ASP A 87 -9.91 -3.04 -13.80
N LYS A 88 -10.37 -4.30 -13.87
CA LYS A 88 -9.67 -5.46 -13.29
C LYS A 88 -8.38 -5.79 -14.04
N SER A 89 -8.43 -5.82 -15.36
CA SER A 89 -7.24 -6.05 -16.19
C SER A 89 -6.20 -4.96 -15.99
N LEU A 90 -6.62 -3.69 -15.98
CA LEU A 90 -5.77 -2.53 -15.73
C LEU A 90 -5.19 -2.52 -14.31
N TYR A 91 -5.98 -2.94 -13.30
CA TYR A 91 -5.46 -3.14 -11.95
C TYR A 91 -4.34 -4.18 -11.91
N ASN A 92 -4.50 -5.32 -12.60
CA ASN A 92 -3.45 -6.35 -12.67
C ASN A 92 -2.22 -5.88 -13.44
N ILE A 93 -2.39 -5.18 -14.56
CA ILE A 93 -1.29 -4.53 -15.30
C ILE A 93 -0.52 -3.58 -14.37
N GLY A 94 -1.23 -2.71 -13.64
CA GLY A 94 -0.62 -1.78 -12.70
C GLY A 94 0.18 -2.48 -11.61
N ARG A 95 -0.35 -3.57 -11.05
CA ARG A 95 0.37 -4.39 -10.05
C ARG A 95 1.64 -5.05 -10.59
N ILE A 96 1.63 -5.53 -11.83
CA ILE A 96 2.82 -6.12 -12.46
C ILE A 96 3.89 -5.05 -12.66
N HIS A 97 3.52 -3.86 -13.14
CA HIS A 97 4.48 -2.77 -13.27
C HIS A 97 5.02 -2.30 -11.92
N GLN A 98 4.17 -2.22 -10.90
CA GLN A 98 4.59 -1.87 -9.55
C GLN A 98 5.61 -2.89 -9.01
N SER A 99 5.39 -4.19 -9.21
CA SER A 99 6.34 -5.22 -8.75
C SER A 99 7.68 -5.19 -9.51
N ARG A 100 7.69 -4.67 -10.74
CA ARG A 100 8.89 -4.42 -11.55
C ARG A 100 9.60 -3.11 -11.23
N GLY A 101 8.99 -2.24 -10.42
CA GLY A 101 9.49 -0.89 -10.15
C GLY A 101 9.17 0.14 -11.23
N ASN A 102 8.31 -0.20 -12.20
CA ASN A 102 7.91 0.68 -13.30
C ASN A 102 6.76 1.59 -12.84
N ILE A 103 7.05 2.47 -11.87
CA ILE A 103 6.04 3.24 -11.13
C ILE A 103 5.14 4.08 -12.05
N ALA A 104 5.70 4.71 -13.08
CA ALA A 104 4.94 5.53 -14.02
C ALA A 104 3.92 4.72 -14.84
N LEU A 105 4.27 3.50 -15.26
CA LEU A 105 3.34 2.60 -15.96
C LEU A 105 2.30 2.03 -15.00
N ALA A 106 2.69 1.74 -13.76
CA ALA A 106 1.76 1.29 -12.73
C ALA A 106 0.68 2.34 -12.47
N GLU A 107 1.09 3.59 -12.24
CA GLU A 107 0.22 4.73 -12.05
C GLU A 107 -0.70 4.96 -13.27
N LYS A 108 -0.14 4.95 -14.48
CA LYS A 108 -0.93 5.08 -15.71
C LYS A 108 -2.03 4.01 -15.82
N ALA A 109 -1.69 2.74 -15.58
CA ALA A 109 -2.66 1.65 -15.62
C ALA A 109 -3.74 1.81 -14.53
N TYR A 110 -3.37 2.21 -13.32
CA TYR A 110 -4.31 2.48 -12.24
C TYR A 110 -5.25 3.65 -12.55
N LEU A 111 -4.74 4.76 -13.08
CA LEU A 111 -5.59 5.90 -13.46
C LEU A 111 -6.58 5.52 -14.56
N LEU A 112 -6.14 4.79 -15.59
CA LEU A 112 -7.03 4.25 -16.61
C LEU A 112 -8.09 3.30 -16.01
N ALA A 113 -7.73 2.48 -15.01
CA ALA A 113 -8.71 1.62 -14.34
C ALA A 113 -9.82 2.43 -13.66
N LEU A 114 -9.51 3.61 -13.12
CA LEU A 114 -10.48 4.51 -12.51
C LEU A 114 -11.38 5.21 -13.53
N ASP A 115 -10.93 5.39 -14.77
CA ASP A 115 -11.78 5.92 -15.85
C ASP A 115 -12.93 4.94 -16.17
N TYR A 116 -12.67 3.64 -16.10
CA TYR A 116 -13.70 2.59 -16.26
C TYR A 116 -14.53 2.36 -15.00
N ASN A 117 -13.89 2.39 -13.82
CA ASN A 117 -14.56 2.20 -12.54
C ASN A 117 -14.02 3.18 -11.49
N PRO A 118 -14.66 4.36 -11.33
CA PRO A 118 -14.22 5.40 -10.40
C PRO A 118 -14.22 4.98 -8.92
N ASN A 119 -14.93 3.90 -8.59
CA ASN A 119 -15.10 3.33 -7.27
C ASN A 119 -14.34 2.00 -7.09
N ASN A 120 -13.36 1.70 -7.94
CA ASN A 120 -12.53 0.51 -7.77
C ASN A 120 -11.67 0.63 -6.50
N ILE A 121 -12.14 0.01 -5.41
CA ILE A 121 -11.54 0.09 -4.07
C ILE A 121 -10.07 -0.36 -4.08
N GLN A 122 -9.73 -1.39 -4.86
CA GLN A 122 -8.36 -1.93 -4.91
C GLN A 122 -7.41 -0.92 -5.56
N VAL A 123 -7.79 -0.35 -6.69
CA VAL A 123 -7.00 0.67 -7.42
C VAL A 123 -6.83 1.93 -6.58
N LEU A 124 -7.91 2.42 -5.97
CA LEU A 124 -7.87 3.59 -5.07
C LEU A 124 -6.93 3.36 -3.89
N THR A 125 -6.95 2.16 -3.31
CA THR A 125 -6.03 1.79 -2.22
C THR A 125 -4.57 1.81 -2.69
N GLN A 126 -4.28 1.21 -3.85
CA GLN A 126 -2.91 1.17 -4.40
C GLN A 126 -2.36 2.57 -4.70
N LEU A 127 -3.13 3.41 -5.39
CA LEU A 127 -2.73 4.79 -5.66
C LEU A 127 -2.51 5.56 -4.36
N GLY A 128 -3.42 5.41 -3.39
CA GLY A 128 -3.29 6.07 -2.09
C GLY A 128 -1.98 5.74 -1.38
N VAL A 129 -1.64 4.45 -1.31
CA VAL A 129 -0.40 3.98 -0.69
C VAL A 129 0.82 4.46 -1.47
N GLU A 130 0.79 4.40 -2.80
CA GLU A 130 1.94 4.77 -3.64
C GLU A 130 2.25 6.27 -3.56
N TYR A 131 1.24 7.14 -3.69
CA TYR A 131 1.42 8.58 -3.52
C TYR A 131 1.92 8.94 -2.12
N SER A 132 1.43 8.26 -1.09
CA SER A 132 1.89 8.49 0.29
C SER A 132 3.37 8.12 0.47
N LYS A 133 3.81 7.00 -0.12
CA LYS A 133 5.23 6.59 -0.12
C LYS A 133 6.12 7.56 -0.89
N ALA A 134 5.60 8.15 -1.96
CA ALA A 134 6.30 9.17 -2.75
C ALA A 134 6.37 10.55 -2.06
N GLY A 135 5.81 10.70 -0.86
CA GLY A 135 5.76 11.97 -0.12
C GLY A 135 4.57 12.87 -0.49
N ASN A 136 3.74 12.47 -1.46
CA ASN A 136 2.52 13.17 -1.84
C ASN A 136 1.36 12.78 -0.91
N THR A 137 1.56 13.00 0.39
CA THR A 137 0.68 12.49 1.46
C THR A 137 -0.77 12.95 1.33
N GLN A 138 -1.01 14.19 0.90
CA GLN A 138 -2.36 14.71 0.74
C GLN A 138 -3.12 13.98 -0.37
N GLN A 139 -2.49 13.79 -1.53
CA GLN A 139 -3.09 13.06 -2.64
C GLN A 139 -3.29 11.58 -2.28
N GLY A 140 -2.32 10.99 -1.58
CA GLY A 140 -2.43 9.62 -1.07
C GLY A 140 -3.63 9.44 -0.14
N ARG A 141 -3.82 10.37 0.80
CA ARG A 141 -4.99 10.43 1.69
C ARG A 141 -6.29 10.50 0.91
N GLU A 142 -6.40 11.37 -0.09
CA GLU A 142 -7.61 11.54 -0.89
C GLU A 142 -8.03 10.24 -1.58
N TYR A 143 -7.08 9.51 -2.16
CA TYR A 143 -7.36 8.20 -2.75
C TYR A 143 -7.79 7.16 -1.72
N MET A 144 -7.16 7.11 -0.54
CA MET A 144 -7.59 6.19 0.53
C MET A 144 -9.00 6.53 1.04
N LEU A 145 -9.34 7.81 1.21
CA LEU A 145 -10.69 8.23 1.60
C LEU A 145 -11.72 7.90 0.52
N ARG A 146 -11.36 8.05 -0.77
CA ARG A 146 -12.20 7.57 -1.88
C ARG A 146 -12.41 6.06 -1.80
N ALA A 147 -11.37 5.28 -1.47
CA ALA A 147 -11.50 3.82 -1.30
C ALA A 147 -12.48 3.48 -0.17
N VAL A 148 -12.35 4.13 0.99
CA VAL A 148 -13.28 3.96 2.14
C VAL A 148 -14.69 4.40 1.78
N ASN A 149 -14.87 5.51 1.06
CA ASN A 149 -16.18 5.99 0.64
C ASN A 149 -16.85 5.07 -0.38
N ALA A 150 -16.08 4.57 -1.36
CA ALA A 150 -16.56 3.55 -2.30
C ALA A 150 -16.99 2.27 -1.57
N ASP A 151 -16.27 1.89 -0.51
CA ASP A 151 -16.65 0.79 0.36
C ASP A 151 -17.95 1.06 1.15
N GLN A 152 -18.11 2.27 1.70
CA GLN A 152 -19.36 2.67 2.35
C GLN A 152 -20.55 2.65 1.38
N VAL A 153 -20.35 3.01 0.10
CA VAL A 153 -21.37 2.84 -0.95
C VAL A 153 -21.72 1.36 -1.10
N ARG A 154 -20.72 0.48 -1.26
CA ARG A 154 -20.89 -0.98 -1.42
C ARG A 154 -21.66 -1.59 -0.25
N LEU A 155 -21.44 -1.11 0.96
CA LEU A 155 -22.10 -1.54 2.19
C LEU A 155 -23.49 -0.89 2.43
N ASN A 156 -24.01 -0.11 1.47
CA ASN A 156 -25.25 0.65 1.59
C ASN A 156 -25.29 1.64 2.77
N SER A 157 -24.12 2.08 3.24
CA SER A 157 -23.99 3.14 4.24
C SER A 157 -24.19 4.51 3.59
N LYS A 158 -24.77 5.45 4.35
CA LYS A 158 -24.90 6.86 3.94
C LYS A 158 -23.68 7.71 4.29
N ILE A 159 -22.72 7.16 5.05
CA ILE A 159 -21.52 7.89 5.49
C ILE A 159 -20.61 8.14 4.29
N ARG A 160 -20.24 9.40 4.08
CA ARG A 160 -19.21 9.82 3.11
C ARG A 160 -18.27 10.77 3.84
N LEU A 161 -17.06 10.31 4.12
CA LEU A 161 -16.07 11.10 4.83
C LEU A 161 -15.39 12.07 3.87
N GLN A 162 -15.34 13.35 4.24
CA GLN A 162 -14.39 14.30 3.68
C GLN A 162 -13.07 14.29 4.47
N ALA A 163 -12.09 15.10 4.04
CA ALA A 163 -10.79 15.17 4.72
C ALA A 163 -10.93 15.59 6.20
N SER A 164 -11.76 16.61 6.49
CA SER A 164 -12.03 17.05 7.87
C SER A 164 -12.72 15.97 8.71
N ASP A 165 -13.61 15.21 8.07
CA ASP A 165 -14.36 14.14 8.73
C ASP A 165 -13.47 12.95 9.11
N SER A 166 -12.48 12.65 8.26
CA SER A 166 -11.54 11.56 8.48
C SER A 166 -10.64 11.72 9.71
N GLN A 167 -10.63 12.93 10.28
CA GLN A 167 -9.89 13.29 11.49
C GLN A 167 -10.80 13.31 12.73
N ASN A 168 -12.09 13.02 12.60
CA ASN A 168 -12.99 12.88 13.72
C ASN A 168 -13.14 11.40 14.11
N LYS A 169 -12.74 11.07 15.33
CA LYS A 169 -12.76 9.70 15.86
C LYS A 169 -14.15 9.06 15.79
N GLU A 170 -15.21 9.78 16.16
CA GLU A 170 -16.58 9.25 16.20
C GLU A 170 -17.07 8.87 14.80
N GLN A 171 -16.76 9.69 13.80
CA GLN A 171 -17.12 9.42 12.41
C GLN A 171 -16.35 8.22 11.84
N VAL A 172 -15.07 8.06 12.17
CA VAL A 172 -14.29 6.86 11.81
C VAL A 172 -14.89 5.61 12.46
N LEU A 173 -15.25 5.69 13.74
CA LEU A 173 -15.88 4.57 14.46
C LEU A 173 -17.27 4.21 13.92
N ALA A 174 -17.98 5.16 13.30
CA ALA A 174 -19.29 4.93 12.69
C ALA A 174 -19.23 4.17 11.35
N LEU A 175 -18.07 4.04 10.72
CA LEU A 175 -17.93 3.32 9.45
C LEU A 175 -18.37 1.85 9.56
N LEU A 176 -19.08 1.35 8.55
CA LEU A 176 -19.34 -0.07 8.41
C LEU A 176 -18.14 -0.76 7.78
N VAL A 177 -17.84 -1.99 8.19
CA VAL A 177 -16.78 -2.81 7.60
C VAL A 177 -17.22 -4.27 7.51
N ASP A 178 -16.78 -4.97 6.47
CA ASP A 178 -16.86 -6.42 6.33
C ASP A 178 -15.51 -7.00 5.85
N ASN A 179 -15.46 -8.29 5.56
CA ASN A 179 -14.23 -8.97 5.11
C ASN A 179 -13.74 -8.55 3.71
N GLN A 180 -14.49 -7.72 2.98
CA GLN A 180 -14.13 -7.19 1.66
C GLN A 180 -13.73 -5.70 1.72
N SER A 181 -13.87 -5.06 2.89
CA SER A 181 -13.47 -3.68 3.10
C SER A 181 -11.95 -3.48 2.93
N PRO A 182 -11.49 -2.27 2.56
CA PRO A 182 -10.08 -2.01 2.27
C PRO A 182 -9.23 -1.88 3.55
N ALA A 183 -8.91 -3.01 4.18
CA ALA A 183 -8.09 -3.05 5.40
C ALA A 183 -6.77 -2.27 5.26
N GLU A 184 -6.11 -2.36 4.10
CA GLU A 184 -4.88 -1.64 3.85
C GLU A 184 -5.07 -0.12 3.80
N ALA A 185 -6.14 0.38 3.17
CA ALA A 185 -6.45 1.82 3.18
C ALA A 185 -6.80 2.32 4.59
N LEU A 186 -7.60 1.54 5.34
CA LEU A 186 -7.94 1.85 6.73
C LEU A 186 -6.68 1.93 7.61
N MET A 187 -5.79 0.94 7.51
CA MET A 187 -4.52 0.95 8.24
C MET A 187 -3.63 2.11 7.79
N ALA A 188 -3.54 2.39 6.49
CA ALA A 188 -2.69 3.47 5.98
C ALA A 188 -3.19 4.85 6.42
N LEU A 189 -4.49 5.09 6.46
CA LEU A 189 -5.07 6.30 7.08
C LEU A 189 -4.69 6.42 8.56
N GLY A 190 -4.71 5.32 9.31
CA GLY A 190 -4.22 5.29 10.69
C GLY A 190 -2.76 5.72 10.81
N VAL A 191 -1.89 5.28 9.90
CA VAL A 191 -0.48 5.71 9.86
C VAL A 191 -0.37 7.21 9.60
N LEU A 192 -1.19 7.76 8.70
CA LEU A 192 -1.18 9.20 8.43
C LEU A 192 -1.62 10.03 9.64
N GLU A 193 -2.60 9.54 10.42
CA GLU A 193 -3.02 10.22 11.66
C GLU A 193 -1.96 10.14 12.77
N ASP A 194 -1.26 9.02 12.91
CA ASP A 194 -0.14 8.93 13.86
C ASP A 194 1.00 9.89 13.51
N VAL A 195 1.31 10.03 12.21
CA VAL A 195 2.30 11.02 11.74
C VAL A 195 1.83 12.44 12.03
N ALA A 196 0.52 12.69 11.96
CA ALA A 196 -0.09 13.96 12.35
C ALA A 196 -0.30 14.11 13.86
N THR A 197 0.23 13.19 14.69
CA THR A 197 0.09 13.15 16.16
C THR A 197 -1.35 12.99 16.68
N GLN A 198 -2.29 12.61 15.81
CA GLN A 198 -3.69 12.35 16.14
C GLN A 198 -3.89 10.87 16.53
N HIS A 199 -3.25 10.46 17.63
CA HIS A 199 -3.16 9.05 18.01
C HIS A 199 -4.51 8.39 18.31
N ASP A 200 -5.47 9.12 18.86
CA ASP A 200 -6.80 8.60 19.17
C ASP A 200 -7.64 8.32 17.89
N VAL A 201 -7.49 9.14 16.86
CA VAL A 201 -8.07 8.92 15.53
C VAL A 201 -7.34 7.78 14.81
N ALA A 202 -6.01 7.73 14.88
CA ALA A 202 -5.21 6.64 14.33
C ALA A 202 -5.67 5.28 14.90
N GLN A 203 -5.85 5.21 16.21
CA GLN A 203 -6.37 4.03 16.91
C GLN A 203 -7.76 3.60 16.40
N ALA A 204 -8.64 4.53 16.06
CA ALA A 204 -9.94 4.21 15.46
C ALA A 204 -9.80 3.61 14.06
N TRP A 205 -8.93 4.18 13.22
CA TRP A 205 -8.64 3.65 11.88
C TRP A 205 -8.05 2.24 11.92
N TYR A 206 -7.05 2.01 12.76
CA TYR A 206 -6.49 0.67 12.94
C TYR A 206 -7.50 -0.32 13.50
N SER A 207 -8.36 0.12 14.42
CA SER A 207 -9.43 -0.75 14.95
C SER A 207 -10.40 -1.18 13.84
N LYS A 208 -10.74 -0.28 12.90
CA LYS A 208 -11.51 -0.65 11.71
C LYS A 208 -10.75 -1.62 10.80
N ALA A 209 -9.46 -1.41 10.59
CA ALA A 209 -8.64 -2.34 9.82
C ALA A 209 -8.60 -3.75 10.47
N LEU A 210 -8.48 -3.85 11.80
CA LEU A 210 -8.50 -5.13 12.52
C LEU A 210 -9.88 -5.80 12.57
N MET A 211 -10.97 -5.05 12.42
CA MET A 211 -12.29 -5.65 12.24
C MET A 211 -12.42 -6.38 10.89
N VAL A 212 -11.66 -5.95 9.89
CA VAL A 212 -11.59 -6.61 8.57
C VAL A 212 -10.61 -7.77 8.58
N ASP A 213 -9.39 -7.52 9.08
CA ASP A 213 -8.31 -8.51 9.18
C ASP A 213 -7.72 -8.48 10.60
N GLY A 214 -8.31 -9.28 11.49
CA GLY A 214 -7.94 -9.34 12.90
C GLY A 214 -6.56 -9.94 13.17
N ASP A 215 -6.00 -10.65 12.20
CA ASP A 215 -4.69 -11.31 12.31
C ASP A 215 -3.56 -10.52 11.64
N SER A 216 -3.86 -9.32 11.14
CA SER A 216 -2.90 -8.44 10.49
C SER A 216 -1.77 -8.01 11.44
N VAL A 217 -0.63 -8.71 11.37
CA VAL A 217 0.58 -8.41 12.17
C VAL A 217 0.98 -6.94 12.05
N LYS A 218 0.96 -6.39 10.82
CA LYS A 218 1.30 -5.00 10.55
C LYS A 218 0.34 -4.03 11.25
N THR A 219 -0.96 -4.30 11.21
CA THR A 219 -1.96 -3.43 11.85
C THR A 219 -1.90 -3.54 13.38
N LEU A 220 -1.74 -4.74 13.93
CA LEU A 220 -1.55 -4.96 15.37
C LEU A 220 -0.32 -4.20 15.90
N MET A 221 0.80 -4.26 15.17
CA MET A 221 2.01 -3.52 15.52
C MET A 221 1.81 -2.01 15.45
N ASN A 222 1.18 -1.51 14.39
CA ASN A 222 0.94 -0.07 14.22
C ASN A 222 0.01 0.45 15.32
N LEU A 223 -1.06 -0.30 15.65
CA LEU A 223 -1.94 0.03 16.76
C LEU A 223 -1.20 0.02 18.09
N GLY A 224 -0.38 -1.00 18.34
CA GLY A 224 0.48 -1.06 19.53
C GLY A 224 1.42 0.13 19.63
N TYR A 225 2.03 0.54 18.53
CA TYR A 225 2.89 1.72 18.46
C TYR A 225 2.12 3.03 18.68
N SER A 226 0.91 3.16 18.12
CA SER A 226 0.05 4.31 18.36
C SER A 226 -0.31 4.48 19.84
N TYR A 227 -0.64 3.38 20.53
CA TYR A 227 -0.85 3.42 21.98
C TYR A 227 0.43 3.80 22.75
N TYR A 228 1.60 3.31 22.31
CA TYR A 228 2.88 3.72 22.88
C TYR A 228 3.11 5.22 22.75
N MET A 229 2.85 5.80 21.58
CA MET A 229 2.99 7.24 21.34
C MET A 229 2.03 8.06 22.20
N SER A 230 0.81 7.57 22.45
CA SER A 230 -0.16 8.20 23.36
C SER A 230 0.11 7.97 24.86
N GLY A 231 1.13 7.19 25.22
CA GLY A 231 1.52 6.91 26.60
C GLY A 231 0.78 5.75 27.29
N ASP A 232 -0.19 5.10 26.64
CA ASP A 232 -0.83 3.88 27.16
C ASP A 232 0.05 2.65 26.87
N TYR A 233 1.12 2.52 27.64
CA TYR A 233 2.08 1.43 27.49
C TYR A 233 1.50 0.05 27.80
N THR A 234 0.43 -0.02 28.59
CA THR A 234 -0.23 -1.29 28.93
C THR A 234 -0.97 -1.83 27.71
N THR A 235 -1.76 -0.98 27.06
CA THR A 235 -2.47 -1.37 25.82
C THR A 235 -1.49 -1.55 24.66
N ALA A 236 -0.46 -0.71 24.56
CA ALA A 236 0.62 -0.88 23.59
C ALA A 236 1.26 -2.27 23.68
N GLN A 237 1.57 -2.71 24.91
CA GLN A 237 2.14 -4.03 25.16
C GLN A 237 1.20 -5.14 24.69
N ARG A 238 -0.11 -5.03 24.98
CA ARG A 238 -1.11 -6.03 24.59
C ARG A 238 -1.14 -6.25 23.09
N PHE A 239 -1.27 -5.19 22.29
CA PHE A 239 -1.33 -5.31 20.83
C PHE A 239 0.01 -5.74 20.21
N THR A 240 1.13 -5.28 20.78
CA THR A 240 2.46 -5.70 20.32
C THR A 240 2.70 -7.19 20.59
N LEU A 241 2.28 -7.70 21.76
CA LEU A 241 2.36 -9.12 22.07
C LEU A 241 1.42 -9.96 21.18
N ALA A 242 0.23 -9.45 20.86
CA ALA A 242 -0.65 -10.11 19.89
C ALA A 242 0.00 -10.23 18.49
N ALA A 243 0.72 -9.19 18.05
CA ALA A 243 1.49 -9.27 16.80
C ALA A 243 2.62 -10.33 16.87
N LEU A 244 3.30 -10.43 18.02
CA LEU A 244 4.36 -11.42 18.24
C LEU A 244 3.84 -12.85 18.40
N ASP A 245 2.62 -13.03 18.90
CA ASP A 245 1.96 -14.35 18.92
C ASP A 245 1.80 -14.91 17.49
N LYS A 246 1.46 -14.03 16.54
CA LYS A 246 1.33 -14.37 15.12
C LYS A 246 2.67 -14.47 14.39
N SER A 247 3.65 -13.63 14.77
CA SER A 247 4.97 -13.59 14.15
C SER A 247 6.06 -13.39 15.22
N PRO A 248 6.52 -14.49 15.87
CA PRO A 248 7.42 -14.41 17.03
C PRO A 248 8.75 -13.72 16.79
N ASP A 249 9.26 -13.79 15.56
CA ASP A 249 10.56 -13.25 15.17
C ASP A 249 10.45 -11.90 14.44
N ASN A 250 9.28 -11.26 14.46
CA ASN A 250 9.08 -9.98 13.79
C ASN A 250 9.96 -8.88 14.40
N SER A 251 10.90 -8.37 13.60
CA SER A 251 11.90 -7.37 14.02
C SER A 251 11.30 -6.10 14.58
N LYS A 252 10.32 -5.55 13.88
CA LYS A 252 9.66 -4.30 14.27
C LYS A 252 8.80 -4.49 15.53
N ALA A 253 8.11 -5.62 15.67
CA ALA A 253 7.30 -5.88 16.86
C ALA A 253 8.17 -6.11 18.12
N LEU A 254 9.28 -6.82 17.99
CA LEU A 254 10.24 -6.98 19.09
C LEU A 254 10.89 -5.64 19.47
N ASN A 255 11.23 -4.79 18.50
CA ASN A 255 11.67 -3.42 18.76
C ASN A 255 10.62 -2.60 19.54
N ASN A 256 9.35 -2.63 19.10
CA ASN A 256 8.26 -1.95 19.80
C ASN A 256 8.10 -2.45 21.24
N LEU A 257 8.19 -3.78 21.46
CA LEU A 257 8.09 -4.36 22.80
C LEU A 257 9.23 -3.89 23.72
N ALA A 258 10.45 -3.79 23.19
CA ALA A 258 11.59 -3.26 23.94
C ALA A 258 11.38 -1.79 24.32
N LEU A 259 10.92 -0.95 23.39
CA LEU A 259 10.56 0.45 23.64
C LEU A 259 9.50 0.58 24.73
N ILE A 260 8.46 -0.26 24.68
CA ILE A 260 7.38 -0.30 25.67
C ILE A 260 7.92 -0.67 27.05
N TYR A 261 8.78 -1.69 27.17
CA TYR A 261 9.40 -2.03 28.45
C TYR A 261 10.25 -0.89 29.01
N LEU A 262 11.02 -0.20 28.17
CA LEU A 262 11.86 0.93 28.59
C LEU A 262 11.00 2.11 29.07
N ALA A 263 9.93 2.44 28.35
CA ALA A 263 8.99 3.48 28.77
C ALA A 263 8.31 3.18 30.11
N LYS A 264 8.06 1.89 30.41
CA LYS A 264 7.56 1.42 31.71
C LYS A 264 8.64 1.35 32.81
N GLY A 265 9.90 1.68 32.50
CA GLY A 265 11.02 1.57 33.45
C GLY A 265 11.55 0.14 33.63
N GLU A 266 11.05 -0.83 32.86
CA GLU A 266 11.42 -2.24 32.94
C GLU A 266 12.70 -2.53 32.12
N VAL A 267 13.77 -1.79 32.38
CA VAL A 267 14.99 -1.73 31.53
C VAL A 267 15.60 -3.11 31.26
N ARG A 268 15.66 -3.97 32.28
CA ARG A 268 16.19 -5.34 32.14
C ARG A 268 15.39 -6.19 31.15
N ARG A 269 14.06 -6.03 31.12
CA ARG A 269 13.20 -6.75 30.17
C ARG A 269 13.36 -6.20 28.76
N GLY A 270 13.45 -4.87 28.61
CA GLY A 270 13.75 -4.22 27.33
C GLY A 270 15.07 -4.71 26.73
N LEU A 271 16.14 -4.73 27.53
CA LEU A 271 17.44 -5.30 27.12
C LEU A 271 17.33 -6.76 26.70
N GLY A 272 16.59 -7.58 27.48
CA GLY A 272 16.37 -8.98 27.17
C GLY A 272 15.65 -9.19 25.83
N VAL A 273 14.72 -8.30 25.46
CA VAL A 273 14.04 -8.33 24.16
C VAL A 273 15.00 -7.95 23.04
N PHE A 274 15.76 -6.86 23.16
CA PHE A 274 16.75 -6.47 22.13
C PHE A 274 17.76 -7.58 21.85
N LYS A 275 18.27 -8.24 22.89
CA LYS A 275 19.21 -9.36 22.77
C LYS A 275 18.68 -10.57 21.99
N LYS A 276 17.38 -10.65 21.69
CA LYS A 276 16.84 -11.67 20.78
C LYS A 276 17.18 -11.42 19.31
N GLN A 277 17.59 -10.19 18.96
CA GLN A 277 17.69 -9.74 17.57
C GLN A 277 19.04 -9.16 17.19
N MET A 278 19.82 -8.77 18.19
CA MET A 278 21.12 -8.14 18.02
C MET A 278 22.09 -8.65 19.09
N ASP A 279 23.37 -8.37 18.90
CA ASP A 279 24.38 -8.76 19.88
C ASP A 279 24.24 -7.97 21.19
N THR A 280 24.88 -8.47 22.25
CA THR A 280 24.74 -7.83 23.58
C THR A 280 25.23 -6.39 23.59
N PRO A 281 26.39 -6.05 22.99
CA PRO A 281 26.84 -4.67 22.93
C PRO A 281 25.84 -3.75 22.20
N GLU A 282 25.29 -4.16 21.06
CA GLU A 282 24.36 -3.34 20.27
C GLU A 282 23.07 -3.10 21.06
N ALA A 283 22.56 -4.14 21.74
CA ALA A 283 21.41 -4.04 22.62
C ALA A 283 21.64 -3.07 23.78
N LEU A 284 22.83 -3.10 24.39
CA LEU A 284 23.23 -2.18 25.47
C LEU A 284 23.29 -0.73 24.96
N ASN A 285 23.86 -0.49 23.78
CA ASN A 285 23.88 0.82 23.15
C ASN A 285 22.45 1.34 22.89
N ASN A 286 21.56 0.50 22.35
CA ASN A 286 20.19 0.89 22.07
C ASN A 286 19.42 1.26 23.35
N VAL A 287 19.56 0.47 24.42
CA VAL A 287 18.99 0.81 25.74
C VAL A 287 19.51 2.15 26.25
N GLY A 288 20.82 2.36 26.20
CA GLY A 288 21.44 3.63 26.62
C GLY A 288 20.93 4.82 25.82
N TYR A 289 20.92 4.71 24.48
CA TYR A 289 20.39 5.74 23.60
C TYR A 289 18.91 6.06 23.89
N ILE A 290 18.08 5.03 24.09
CA ILE A 290 16.65 5.21 24.37
C ILE A 290 16.42 5.87 25.74
N LEU A 291 17.20 5.50 26.77
CA LEU A 291 17.14 6.16 28.08
C LEU A 291 17.54 7.64 28.00
N MET A 292 18.51 7.97 27.16
CA MET A 292 18.94 9.35 26.93
C MET A 292 17.82 10.19 26.28
N ILE A 293 17.18 9.71 25.22
CA ILE A 293 16.05 10.43 24.58
C ILE A 293 14.81 10.51 25.49
N GLN A 294 14.69 9.65 26.50
CA GLN A 294 13.65 9.71 27.53
C GLN A 294 13.99 10.68 28.68
N GLY A 295 15.08 11.44 28.59
CA GLY A 295 15.52 12.35 29.64
C GLY A 295 16.05 11.64 30.88
N LYS A 296 16.59 10.42 30.73
CA LYS A 296 17.21 9.65 31.81
C LYS A 296 18.71 9.39 31.52
N PRO A 297 19.52 10.42 31.26
CA PRO A 297 20.92 10.24 30.85
C PRO A 297 21.76 9.55 31.94
N ASP A 298 21.49 9.79 33.22
CA ASP A 298 22.14 9.07 34.33
C ASP A 298 21.96 7.56 34.27
N GLN A 299 20.75 7.12 33.92
CA GLN A 299 20.45 5.70 33.75
C GLN A 299 21.06 5.13 32.46
N ALA A 300 21.30 5.96 31.44
CA ALA A 300 21.88 5.56 30.16
C ALA A 300 23.37 5.23 30.26
N ILE A 301 24.14 6.04 31.00
CA ILE A 301 25.60 5.96 31.15
C ILE A 301 26.10 4.52 31.43
N PRO A 302 25.59 3.79 32.45
CA PRO A 302 26.11 2.45 32.75
C PRO A 302 25.92 1.44 31.61
N TYR A 303 24.87 1.59 30.78
CA TYR A 303 24.64 0.70 29.64
C TYR A 303 25.57 1.05 28.46
N LEU A 304 25.74 2.35 28.18
CA LEU A 304 26.67 2.82 27.14
C LEU A 304 28.11 2.42 27.47
N GLN A 305 28.54 2.56 28.72
CA GLN A 305 29.87 2.15 29.16
C GLN A 305 30.08 0.64 29.02
N GLN A 306 29.08 -0.18 29.36
CA GLN A 306 29.15 -1.62 29.17
C GLN A 306 29.25 -2.00 27.68
N ALA A 307 28.50 -1.33 26.80
CA ALA A 307 28.60 -1.55 25.35
C ALA A 307 30.03 -1.30 24.84
N ILE A 308 30.63 -0.16 25.23
CA ILE A 308 32.00 0.23 24.86
C ILE A 308 33.03 -0.79 25.35
N ASN A 309 32.93 -1.19 26.61
CA ASN A 309 33.87 -2.14 27.23
C ASN A 309 33.86 -3.52 26.54
N MET A 310 32.73 -3.95 25.99
CA MET A 310 32.59 -5.28 25.36
C MET A 310 33.12 -5.33 23.92
N LYS A 311 32.98 -4.25 23.14
CA LYS A 311 33.58 -4.16 21.78
C LYS A 311 34.20 -2.78 21.54
N PRO A 312 35.41 -2.51 22.05
CA PRO A 312 36.05 -1.19 21.94
C PRO A 312 36.19 -0.67 20.49
N SER A 313 36.27 -1.57 19.49
CA SER A 313 36.42 -1.23 18.07
C SER A 313 35.11 -0.95 17.31
N TYR A 314 33.93 -1.17 17.91
CA TYR A 314 32.63 -1.05 17.22
C TYR A 314 31.83 0.21 17.61
N TYR A 315 32.37 1.08 18.48
CA TYR A 315 31.58 2.09 19.20
C TYR A 315 32.04 3.54 19.04
N LYS A 316 32.23 4.00 17.80
CA LYS A 316 32.16 5.46 17.58
C LYS A 316 30.81 6.00 18.06
N VAL A 317 29.72 5.31 17.72
CA VAL A 317 28.35 5.70 18.07
C VAL A 317 28.06 5.62 19.58
N ALA A 318 28.50 4.59 20.31
CA ALA A 318 28.27 4.56 21.76
C ALA A 318 29.15 5.54 22.52
N ASN A 319 30.37 5.83 22.04
CA ASN A 319 31.18 6.92 22.61
C ASN A 319 30.47 8.27 22.39
N GLU A 320 29.98 8.55 21.18
CA GLU A 320 29.19 9.76 20.89
C GLU A 320 27.93 9.85 21.78
N ASN A 321 27.22 8.74 21.98
CA ASN A 321 26.05 8.70 22.86
C ASN A 321 26.44 8.89 24.34
N LEU A 322 27.58 8.34 24.78
CA LEU A 322 28.07 8.51 26.15
C LEU A 322 28.49 9.95 26.41
N GLU A 323 29.21 10.57 25.47
CA GLU A 323 29.58 12.00 25.54
C GLU A 323 28.33 12.88 25.66
N ARG A 324 27.29 12.61 24.85
CA ARG A 324 26.00 13.31 24.95
C ARG A 324 25.33 13.09 26.31
N ALA A 325 25.28 11.86 26.79
CA ALA A 325 24.67 11.56 28.09
C ALA A 325 25.41 12.29 29.23
N LEU A 326 26.74 12.30 29.21
CA LEU A 326 27.56 13.03 30.19
C LEU A 326 27.40 14.55 30.11
N ALA A 327 27.21 15.10 28.91
CA ALA A 327 26.93 16.52 28.72
C ALA A 327 25.57 16.90 29.32
N LEU A 328 24.53 16.13 29.03
CA LEU A 328 23.17 16.35 29.57
C LEU A 328 23.15 16.35 31.11
N VAL A 329 23.87 15.42 31.75
CA VAL A 329 23.99 15.36 33.22
C VAL A 329 24.72 16.59 33.79
N LYS A 330 25.71 17.14 33.07
CA LYS A 330 26.45 18.34 33.51
C LYS A 330 25.64 19.62 33.35
N GLU A 331 24.69 19.64 32.41
CA GLU A 331 23.83 20.79 32.11
C GLU A 331 22.61 20.89 33.03
N GLU A 332 22.22 19.82 33.72
CA GLU A 332 21.21 19.87 34.79
C GLU A 332 21.85 20.48 36.06
N PRO A 333 21.58 21.77 36.39
CA PRO A 333 22.06 22.33 37.65
C PRO A 333 21.27 21.65 38.77
N GLY A 334 21.97 21.08 39.75
CA GLY A 334 21.39 20.26 40.82
C GLY A 334 20.04 20.78 41.32
N GLN A 335 19.03 19.91 41.22
CA GLN A 335 17.72 20.08 41.87
C GLN A 335 17.85 20.03 43.40
#